data_AF-A0A8S3YCL5-F1
#
_entry.id   AF-A0A8S3YCL5-F1
#
_cell.length_a   1.000
_cell.length_b   1.000
_cell.length_c   1.000
_cell.angle_alpha   90.00
_cell.angle_beta   90.00
_cell.angle_gamma   90.00
#
_symmetry.space_group_name_H-M   'P 1'
#
loop_
_entity.id
_entity.type
_entity.pdbx_description
1 polymer ?
#
loop_
_entity_poly.entity_id
_entity_poly.type
_entity_poly.pdbx_seq_one_letter_code
_entity_poly.pdbx_strand_id
1 'polypeptide(L)'
;MIDLIRAFEAKLQVFRNDIIAKNYKYFPYLKKYINESDIHETTNAENITEEFISVIDSSIKEFSTRFSQFKELSETVKFIMYPDVTTFHTLNFSQFDWLEIEDFEMQLIDFQSSSIWIQKFIYMRKELELIETERLTSNISKDANNKILETWNALPETFNCLKKLAHAILTVFSSTYACESLFSEMNNIKDSVRNRLTDESSSACILLKVTSYNPNISQLSSNLQQQKSH
;
A
#
# COMPACT_ATOMS: atom_id res chain seq x y z
N MET A 1 4.37 -1.74 -7.14
CA MET A 1 3.69 -0.87 -6.15
C MET A 1 4.02 0.61 -6.34
N ILE A 2 5.29 1.02 -6.34
CA ILE A 2 5.68 2.40 -6.68
C ILE A 2 5.15 2.84 -8.04
N ASP A 3 5.12 1.94 -9.02
CA ASP A 3 4.59 2.28 -10.35
C ASP A 3 3.08 2.57 -10.34
N LEU A 4 2.32 1.96 -9.42
CA LEU A 4 0.90 2.30 -9.24
C LEU A 4 0.73 3.70 -8.64
N ILE A 5 1.59 4.07 -7.69
CA ILE A 5 1.63 5.40 -7.08
C ILE A 5 1.93 6.44 -8.16
N ARG A 6 2.99 6.22 -8.95
CA ARG A 6 3.37 7.11 -10.07
C ARG A 6 2.28 7.20 -11.14
N ALA A 7 1.67 6.07 -11.51
CA ALA A 7 0.59 6.06 -12.49
C ALA A 7 -0.64 6.82 -11.99
N PHE A 8 -0.95 6.74 -10.69
CA PHE A 8 -2.05 7.51 -10.10
C PHE A 8 -1.75 9.01 -10.10
N GLU A 9 -0.55 9.42 -9.68
CA GLU A 9 -0.12 10.82 -9.72
C GLU A 9 -0.17 11.38 -11.16
N ALA A 10 0.28 10.61 -12.14
CA ALA A 10 0.20 10.98 -13.55
C ALA A 10 -1.25 11.13 -14.05
N LYS A 11 -2.17 10.26 -13.60
CA LYS A 11 -3.61 10.38 -13.94
C LYS A 11 -4.21 11.67 -13.37
N LEU A 12 -3.87 12.05 -12.14
CA LEU A 12 -4.32 13.33 -11.57
C LEU A 12 -3.85 14.53 -12.39
N GLN A 13 -2.61 14.51 -12.88
CA GLN A 13 -2.10 15.55 -13.78
C GLN A 13 -2.85 15.61 -15.10
N VAL A 14 -3.19 14.45 -15.68
CA VAL A 14 -4.03 14.38 -16.89
C VAL A 14 -5.40 14.99 -16.63
N PHE A 15 -6.05 14.67 -15.51
CA PHE A 15 -7.34 15.23 -15.13
C PHE A 15 -7.29 16.75 -14.95
N ARG A 16 -6.26 17.26 -14.27
CA ARG A 16 -6.02 18.69 -14.09
C ARG A 16 -5.92 19.41 -15.45
N ASN A 17 -5.08 18.89 -16.33
CA ASN A 17 -4.83 19.49 -17.65
C ASN A 17 -6.08 19.44 -18.55
N ASP A 18 -6.89 18.39 -18.44
CA ASP A 18 -8.16 18.26 -19.18
C ASP A 18 -9.20 19.31 -18.77
N ILE A 19 -9.25 19.65 -17.48
CA ILE A 19 -10.12 20.72 -16.95
C ILE A 19 -9.60 22.10 -17.37
N ILE A 20 -8.30 22.37 -17.23
CA ILE A 20 -7.68 23.66 -17.65
C ILE A 20 -7.89 23.93 -19.15
N ALA A 21 -7.77 22.88 -19.96
CA ALA A 21 -8.02 22.95 -21.40
C ALA A 21 -9.51 23.01 -21.78
N LYS A 22 -10.42 23.03 -20.80
CA LYS A 22 -11.89 23.04 -20.96
C LYS A 22 -12.43 21.88 -21.83
N ASN A 23 -11.75 20.74 -21.82
CA ASN A 23 -12.12 19.57 -22.63
C ASN A 23 -13.13 18.64 -21.93
N TYR A 24 -12.97 18.49 -20.61
CA TYR A 24 -13.82 17.70 -19.72
C TYR A 24 -14.07 16.26 -20.21
N LYS A 25 -13.06 15.62 -20.82
CA LYS A 25 -13.14 14.24 -21.34
C LYS A 25 -13.35 13.23 -20.22
N TYR A 26 -12.74 13.45 -19.07
CA TYR A 26 -12.77 12.52 -17.93
C TYR A 26 -13.83 12.89 -16.88
N PHE A 27 -14.54 14.01 -17.08
CA PHE A 27 -15.58 14.50 -16.17
C PHE A 27 -16.89 14.73 -16.94
N PRO A 28 -17.59 13.66 -17.38
CA PRO A 28 -18.76 13.76 -18.24
C PRO A 28 -19.93 14.54 -17.60
N TYR A 29 -20.10 14.43 -16.28
CA TYR A 29 -21.12 15.19 -15.55
C TYR A 29 -20.80 16.68 -15.44
N LEU A 30 -19.52 17.02 -15.19
CA LEU A 30 -19.06 18.40 -15.19
C LEU A 30 -19.21 19.03 -16.58
N LYS A 31 -18.86 18.28 -17.63
CA LYS A 31 -19.06 18.70 -19.02
C LYS A 31 -20.53 19.01 -19.32
N LYS A 32 -21.43 18.13 -18.89
CA LYS A 32 -22.88 18.32 -19.06
C LYS A 32 -23.35 19.59 -18.35
N TYR A 33 -22.95 19.77 -17.09
CA TYR A 33 -23.32 20.94 -16.29
C TYR A 33 -22.84 22.26 -16.92
N ILE A 34 -21.58 22.32 -17.39
CA ILE A 34 -21.03 23.52 -18.02
C ILE A 34 -21.75 23.86 -19.32
N ASN A 35 -22.00 22.86 -20.17
CA ASN A 35 -22.74 23.06 -21.42
C ASN A 35 -24.19 23.54 -21.19
N GLU A 36 -24.83 23.13 -20.09
CA GLU A 36 -26.18 23.59 -19.71
C GLU A 36 -26.16 24.99 -19.09
N SER A 37 -25.06 25.37 -18.41
CA SER A 37 -24.91 26.65 -17.70
C SER A 37 -24.53 27.83 -18.61
N ASP A 38 -23.86 27.56 -19.74
CA ASP A 38 -23.49 28.56 -20.77
C ASP A 38 -24.69 29.31 -21.39
N ILE A 39 -25.93 28.85 -21.13
CA ILE A 39 -27.17 29.46 -21.64
C ILE A 39 -27.68 30.59 -20.71
N HIS A 40 -27.26 30.63 -19.43
CA HIS A 40 -27.85 31.56 -18.45
C HIS A 40 -26.86 32.28 -17.49
N GLU A 41 -25.73 31.70 -17.06
CA GLU A 41 -24.79 32.34 -16.10
C GLU A 41 -23.34 31.81 -16.22
N THR A 42 -22.47 32.54 -16.91
CA THR A 42 -21.07 32.14 -17.15
C THR A 42 -20.17 32.20 -15.90
N THR A 43 -20.45 33.10 -14.96
CA THR A 43 -19.62 33.32 -13.75
C THR A 43 -19.65 32.13 -12.78
N ASN A 44 -20.76 31.38 -12.74
CA ASN A 44 -20.89 30.22 -11.86
C ASN A 44 -20.11 29.00 -12.38
N ALA A 45 -20.07 28.82 -13.70
CA ALA A 45 -19.33 27.72 -14.34
C ALA A 45 -17.81 27.86 -14.19
N GLU A 46 -17.29 29.10 -14.25
CA GLU A 46 -15.86 29.37 -14.03
C GLU A 46 -15.46 29.09 -12.58
N ASN A 47 -16.24 29.56 -11.60
CA ASN A 47 -15.99 29.29 -10.18
C ASN A 47 -15.96 27.79 -9.85
N ILE A 48 -16.91 27.01 -10.38
CA ILE A 48 -16.94 25.56 -10.17
C ILE A 48 -15.72 24.89 -10.81
N THR A 49 -15.30 25.34 -11.99
CA THR A 49 -14.10 24.81 -12.65
C THR A 49 -12.85 25.07 -11.81
N GLU A 50 -12.73 26.26 -11.23
CA GLU A 50 -11.66 26.62 -10.30
C GLU A 50 -11.66 25.77 -9.02
N GLU A 51 -12.84 25.48 -8.44
CA GLU A 51 -12.97 24.59 -7.29
C GLU A 51 -12.49 23.17 -7.61
N PHE A 52 -12.88 22.62 -8.75
CA PHE A 52 -12.43 21.29 -9.18
C PHE A 52 -10.91 21.25 -9.39
N ILE A 53 -10.33 22.29 -10.01
CA ILE A 53 -8.86 22.40 -10.15
C ILE A 53 -8.20 22.44 -8.78
N SER A 54 -8.73 23.25 -7.85
CA SER A 54 -8.22 23.38 -6.48
C SER A 54 -8.23 22.04 -5.74
N VAL A 55 -9.31 21.27 -5.85
CA VAL A 55 -9.41 19.92 -5.25
C VAL A 55 -8.37 18.96 -5.85
N ILE A 56 -8.19 18.98 -7.17
CA ILE A 56 -7.18 18.14 -7.83
C ILE A 56 -5.77 18.57 -7.41
N ASP A 57 -5.50 19.88 -7.32
CA ASP A 57 -4.21 20.41 -6.87
C ASP A 57 -3.90 20.04 -5.42
N SER A 58 -4.89 20.12 -4.52
CA SER A 58 -4.73 19.64 -3.14
C SER A 58 -4.44 18.14 -3.12
N SER A 59 -5.18 17.36 -3.90
CA SER A 59 -4.99 15.90 -3.98
C SER A 59 -3.59 15.53 -4.49
N ILE A 60 -3.10 16.21 -5.53
CA ILE A 60 -1.74 16.04 -6.05
C ILE A 60 -0.71 16.38 -4.96
N LYS A 61 -0.88 17.50 -4.27
CA LYS A 61 0.04 17.95 -3.22
C LYS A 61 0.10 16.97 -2.05
N GLU A 62 -1.06 16.57 -1.53
CA GLU A 62 -1.17 15.62 -0.42
C GLU A 62 -0.56 14.28 -0.79
N PHE A 63 -0.89 13.76 -1.99
CA PHE A 63 -0.36 12.49 -2.47
C PHE A 63 1.16 12.55 -2.66
N SER A 64 1.69 13.59 -3.32
CA SER A 64 3.14 13.76 -3.50
C SER A 64 3.86 13.92 -2.16
N THR A 65 3.25 14.59 -1.18
CA THR A 65 3.81 14.74 0.17
C THR A 65 3.86 13.38 0.87
N ARG A 66 2.74 12.64 0.86
CA ARG A 66 2.60 11.32 1.49
C ARG A 66 3.60 10.29 0.95
N PHE A 67 3.88 10.31 -0.35
CA PHE A 67 4.77 9.34 -1.00
C PHE A 67 6.16 9.87 -1.36
N SER A 68 6.54 11.04 -0.84
CA SER A 68 7.84 11.69 -1.08
C SER A 68 9.02 10.77 -0.77
N GLN A 69 8.97 10.06 0.37
CA GLN A 69 10.00 9.10 0.79
C GLN A 69 10.22 7.96 -0.21
N PHE A 70 9.15 7.49 -0.88
CA PHE A 70 9.29 6.45 -1.91
C PHE A 70 9.91 6.96 -3.21
N LYS A 71 9.85 8.28 -3.47
CA LYS A 71 10.57 8.88 -4.59
C LYS A 71 12.08 8.80 -4.34
N GLU A 72 12.53 9.03 -3.10
CA GLU A 72 13.94 8.93 -2.70
C GLU A 72 14.47 7.49 -2.63
N LEU A 73 13.60 6.53 -2.31
CA LEU A 73 13.94 5.10 -2.23
C LEU A 73 13.66 4.33 -3.52
N SER A 74 13.46 5.01 -4.66
CA SER A 74 12.91 4.33 -5.84
C SER A 74 13.78 3.19 -6.39
N GLU A 75 15.09 3.38 -6.42
CA GLU A 75 16.02 2.32 -6.84
C GLU A 75 16.13 1.24 -5.76
N THR A 76 16.14 1.64 -4.48
CA THR A 76 16.14 0.70 -3.34
C THR A 76 14.92 -0.20 -3.32
N VAL A 77 13.75 0.27 -3.76
CA VAL A 77 12.56 -0.59 -3.85
C VAL A 77 12.59 -1.49 -5.09
N LYS A 78 13.23 -1.06 -6.20
CA LYS A 78 13.41 -1.93 -7.38
C LYS A 78 14.30 -3.14 -7.09
N PHE A 79 15.22 -3.03 -6.15
CA PHE A 79 16.06 -4.15 -5.69
C PHE A 79 15.27 -5.41 -5.35
N ILE A 80 14.05 -5.27 -4.80
CA ILE A 80 13.16 -6.40 -4.47
C ILE A 80 12.89 -7.30 -5.67
N MET A 81 12.76 -6.68 -6.84
CA MET A 81 12.38 -7.33 -8.09
C MET A 81 13.59 -7.64 -8.97
N TYR A 82 14.64 -6.84 -8.85
CA TYR A 82 15.77 -6.80 -9.79
C TYR A 82 17.13 -6.78 -9.07
N PRO A 83 17.39 -7.67 -8.09
CA PRO A 83 18.69 -7.67 -7.40
C PRO A 83 19.85 -8.00 -8.34
N ASP A 84 19.57 -8.69 -9.45
CA ASP A 84 20.51 -9.10 -10.50
C ASP A 84 21.07 -7.94 -11.34
N VAL A 85 20.34 -6.83 -11.44
CA VAL A 85 20.75 -5.65 -12.23
C VAL A 85 20.86 -4.38 -11.38
N THR A 86 20.63 -4.50 -10.07
CA THR A 86 20.74 -3.39 -9.13
C THR A 86 22.20 -3.00 -8.96
N THR A 87 22.52 -1.72 -9.02
CA THR A 87 23.90 -1.28 -8.77
C THR A 87 24.01 -0.64 -7.40
N PHE A 88 24.98 -1.07 -6.59
CA PHE A 88 25.13 -0.64 -5.20
C PHE A 88 25.08 0.89 -5.02
N HIS A 89 25.80 1.65 -5.85
CA HIS A 89 25.84 3.11 -5.77
C HIS A 89 24.52 3.82 -6.11
N THR A 90 23.55 3.12 -6.69
CA THR A 90 22.21 3.68 -6.96
C THR A 90 21.26 3.51 -5.78
N LEU A 91 21.62 2.67 -4.81
CA LEU A 91 20.81 2.40 -3.64
C LEU A 91 20.92 3.53 -2.61
N ASN A 92 19.77 3.90 -2.07
CA ASN A 92 19.68 4.85 -0.98
C ASN A 92 19.48 4.08 0.35
N PHE A 93 20.43 4.25 1.26
CA PHE A 93 20.45 3.61 2.58
C PHE A 93 20.12 4.55 3.75
N SER A 94 19.69 5.79 3.49
CA SER A 94 19.47 6.81 4.53
C SER A 94 18.44 6.44 5.60
N GLN A 95 17.60 5.43 5.34
CA GLN A 95 16.57 4.94 6.26
C GLN A 95 16.91 3.55 6.86
N PHE A 96 18.12 3.04 6.59
CA PHE A 96 18.54 1.68 6.94
C PHE A 96 19.84 1.69 7.76
N ASP A 97 19.94 2.55 8.78
CA ASP A 97 21.12 2.66 9.65
C ASP A 97 21.50 1.36 10.37
N TRP A 98 20.55 0.44 10.51
CA TRP A 98 20.74 -0.88 11.11
C TRP A 98 21.35 -1.91 10.13
N LEU A 99 21.45 -1.58 8.84
CA LEU A 99 21.97 -2.46 7.81
C LEU A 99 23.50 -2.39 7.77
N GLU A 100 24.14 -3.56 7.78
CA GLU A 100 25.59 -3.69 7.62
C GLU A 100 25.92 -3.48 6.13
N ILE A 101 26.21 -2.22 5.75
CA ILE A 101 26.33 -1.79 4.34
C ILE A 101 27.50 -2.47 3.64
N GLU A 102 28.64 -2.64 4.33
CA GLU A 102 29.83 -3.29 3.79
C GLU A 102 29.55 -4.76 3.45
N ASP A 103 28.88 -5.47 4.36
CA ASP A 103 28.46 -6.86 4.14
C ASP A 103 27.37 -6.96 3.06
N PHE A 104 26.45 -5.99 3.02
CA PHE A 104 25.45 -5.90 1.96
C PHE A 104 26.10 -5.78 0.57
N GLU A 105 27.10 -4.90 0.41
CA GLU A 105 27.80 -4.70 -0.85
C GLU A 105 28.47 -5.99 -1.34
N MET A 106 29.18 -6.67 -0.43
CA MET A 106 29.81 -7.97 -0.74
C MET A 106 28.78 -9.04 -1.11
N GLN A 107 27.70 -9.15 -0.34
CA GLN A 107 26.63 -10.11 -0.61
C GLN A 107 25.93 -9.83 -1.95
N LEU A 108 25.79 -8.56 -2.34
CA LEU A 108 25.21 -8.18 -3.63
C LEU A 108 26.08 -8.66 -4.79
N ILE A 109 27.39 -8.50 -4.69
CA ILE A 109 28.35 -8.99 -5.71
C ILE A 109 28.30 -10.52 -5.81
N ASP A 110 28.29 -11.22 -4.68
CA ASP A 110 28.19 -12.68 -4.64
C ASP A 110 26.86 -13.17 -5.25
N PHE A 111 25.76 -12.47 -4.95
CA PHE A 111 24.46 -12.76 -5.54
C PHE A 111 24.48 -12.60 -7.06
N GLN A 112 25.04 -11.48 -7.55
CA GLN A 112 25.15 -11.17 -8.98
C GLN A 112 26.13 -12.06 -9.75
N SER A 113 27.02 -12.74 -9.03
CA SER A 113 27.89 -13.76 -9.60
C SER A 113 27.20 -15.14 -9.69
N SER A 114 26.08 -15.33 -8.98
CA SER A 114 25.39 -16.61 -8.91
C SER A 114 24.30 -16.75 -9.97
N SER A 115 24.58 -17.55 -11.01
CA SER A 115 23.59 -17.87 -12.04
C SER A 115 22.32 -18.53 -11.49
N ILE A 116 22.45 -19.34 -10.42
CA ILE A 116 21.32 -20.03 -9.79
C ILE A 116 20.34 -19.02 -9.19
N TRP A 117 20.83 -18.07 -8.40
CA TRP A 117 19.98 -17.08 -7.73
C TRP A 117 19.40 -16.08 -8.72
N ILE A 118 20.17 -15.64 -9.71
CA ILE A 118 19.67 -14.80 -10.81
C ILE A 118 18.51 -15.49 -11.53
N GLN A 119 18.67 -16.76 -11.92
CA GLN A 119 17.60 -17.49 -12.60
C GLN A 119 16.34 -17.64 -11.75
N LYS A 120 16.49 -17.81 -10.44
CA LYS A 120 15.35 -17.86 -9.51
C LYS A 120 14.54 -16.56 -9.53
N PHE A 121 15.19 -15.41 -9.54
CA PHE A 121 14.52 -14.11 -9.61
C PHE A 121 13.93 -13.81 -11.00
N ILE A 122 14.55 -14.30 -12.07
CA ILE A 122 13.94 -14.26 -13.42
C ILE A 122 12.66 -15.09 -13.44
N TYR A 123 12.66 -16.30 -12.87
CA TYR A 123 11.48 -17.15 -12.81
C TYR A 123 10.37 -16.53 -11.97
N MET A 124 10.70 -15.98 -10.80
CA MET A 124 9.75 -15.21 -9.98
C MET A 124 9.08 -14.09 -10.78
N ARG A 125 9.85 -13.29 -11.54
CA ARG A 125 9.28 -12.22 -12.38
C ARG A 125 8.29 -12.75 -13.43
N LYS A 126 8.59 -13.88 -14.07
CA LYS A 126 7.67 -14.53 -15.03
C LYS A 126 6.39 -15.02 -14.35
N GLU A 127 6.47 -15.59 -13.16
CA GLU A 127 5.27 -15.99 -12.41
C GLU A 127 4.42 -14.79 -12.01
N LEU A 128 5.03 -13.67 -11.63
CA LEU A 128 4.31 -12.44 -11.31
C LEU A 128 3.60 -11.84 -12.53
N GLU A 129 4.20 -11.93 -13.71
CA GLU A 129 3.56 -11.54 -14.98
C GLU A 129 2.33 -12.41 -15.28
N LEU A 130 2.42 -13.72 -15.05
CA LEU A 130 1.27 -14.63 -15.18
C LEU A 130 0.17 -14.30 -14.18
N ILE A 131 0.52 -14.04 -12.92
CA ILE A 131 -0.44 -13.64 -11.88
C ILE A 131 -1.18 -12.35 -12.28
N GLU A 132 -0.46 -11.34 -12.77
CA GLU A 132 -1.10 -10.10 -13.20
C GLU A 132 -2.00 -10.30 -14.44
N THR A 133 -1.60 -11.16 -15.38
CA THR A 133 -2.42 -11.51 -16.54
C THR A 133 -3.70 -12.26 -16.14
N GLU A 134 -3.60 -13.20 -15.21
CA GLU A 134 -4.73 -13.94 -14.66
C GLU A 134 -5.70 -13.01 -13.89
N ARG A 135 -5.16 -12.04 -13.14
CA ARG A 135 -5.95 -11.03 -12.42
C ARG A 135 -6.84 -10.22 -13.36
N LEU A 136 -6.35 -9.90 -14.55
CA LEU A 136 -7.09 -9.15 -15.58
C LEU A 136 -8.16 -10.00 -16.30
N THR A 137 -8.06 -11.33 -16.26
CA THR A 137 -8.88 -12.22 -17.09
C THR A 137 -9.87 -13.10 -16.32
N SER A 138 -9.59 -13.44 -15.05
CA SER A 138 -10.29 -14.53 -14.37
C SER A 138 -10.85 -14.22 -12.97
N ASN A 139 -10.71 -12.98 -12.47
CA ASN A 139 -11.07 -12.59 -11.08
C ASN A 139 -10.43 -13.45 -9.96
N ILE A 140 -9.49 -14.35 -10.29
CA ILE A 140 -8.71 -15.12 -9.30
C ILE A 140 -7.50 -14.27 -8.92
N SER A 141 -7.48 -13.81 -7.66
CA SER A 141 -6.36 -13.06 -7.11
C SER A 141 -5.36 -14.04 -6.46
N LYS A 142 -4.36 -14.49 -7.20
CA LYS A 142 -3.17 -15.11 -6.58
C LYS A 142 -2.34 -14.01 -5.91
N ASP A 143 -1.83 -14.28 -4.71
CA ASP A 143 -1.08 -13.29 -3.95
C ASP A 143 0.37 -13.17 -4.48
N ALA A 144 0.59 -12.13 -5.29
CA ALA A 144 1.89 -11.77 -5.83
C ALA A 144 2.94 -11.52 -4.73
N ASN A 145 2.55 -10.96 -3.58
CA ASN A 145 3.49 -10.64 -2.51
C ASN A 145 4.02 -11.91 -1.84
N ASN A 146 3.19 -12.93 -1.68
CA ASN A 146 3.63 -14.22 -1.12
C ASN A 146 4.72 -14.86 -1.99
N LYS A 147 4.59 -14.78 -3.32
CA LYS A 147 5.59 -15.34 -4.23
C LYS A 147 6.94 -14.63 -4.13
N ILE A 148 6.92 -13.30 -3.98
CA ILE A 148 8.12 -12.50 -3.74
C ILE A 148 8.76 -12.92 -2.41
N LEU A 149 7.96 -13.01 -1.35
CA LEU A 149 8.43 -13.38 -0.01
C LEU A 149 9.03 -14.79 0.03
N GLU A 150 8.39 -15.77 -0.59
CA GLU A 150 8.91 -17.15 -0.72
C GLU A 150 10.27 -17.17 -1.43
N THR A 151 10.41 -16.39 -2.50
CA THR A 151 11.66 -16.29 -3.27
C THR A 151 12.79 -15.74 -2.41
N TRP A 152 12.54 -14.65 -1.67
CA TRP A 152 13.49 -14.04 -0.75
C TRP A 152 13.83 -14.96 0.44
N ASN A 153 12.86 -15.68 0.99
CA ASN A 153 13.07 -16.59 2.10
C ASN A 153 13.91 -17.81 1.72
N ALA A 154 13.87 -18.22 0.46
CA ALA A 154 14.62 -19.36 -0.03
C ALA A 154 16.10 -19.04 -0.33
N LEU A 155 16.53 -17.80 -0.16
CA LEU A 155 17.96 -17.44 -0.19
C LEU A 155 18.68 -17.97 1.06
N PRO A 156 19.92 -18.48 0.92
CA PRO A 156 20.77 -18.89 2.02
C PRO A 156 21.03 -17.75 3.01
N GLU A 157 21.39 -18.12 4.24
CA GLU A 157 21.77 -17.16 5.29
C GLU A 157 23.05 -16.37 4.97
N THR A 158 23.83 -16.79 3.97
CA THR A 158 24.94 -16.00 3.45
C THR A 158 24.49 -14.69 2.81
N PHE A 159 23.23 -14.56 2.42
CA PHE A 159 22.63 -13.33 1.87
C PHE A 159 21.74 -12.61 2.90
N ASN A 160 22.07 -12.71 4.19
CA ASN A 160 21.23 -12.18 5.26
C ASN A 160 20.96 -10.67 5.15
N CYS A 161 21.91 -9.84 4.68
CA CYS A 161 21.75 -8.40 4.59
C CYS A 161 20.83 -8.05 3.42
N LEU A 162 20.96 -8.76 2.30
CA LEU A 162 20.02 -8.67 1.19
C LEU A 162 18.60 -9.02 1.65
N LYS A 163 18.45 -10.13 2.40
CA LYS A 163 17.16 -10.57 2.96
C LYS A 163 16.58 -9.54 3.92
N LYS A 164 17.38 -9.01 4.87
CA LYS A 164 16.93 -8.01 5.84
C LYS A 164 16.37 -6.77 5.14
N LEU A 165 17.09 -6.23 4.15
CA LEU A 165 16.62 -5.09 3.36
C LEU A 165 15.32 -5.43 2.62
N ALA A 166 15.26 -6.61 1.99
CA ALA A 166 14.09 -7.03 1.25
C ALA A 166 12.85 -7.15 2.14
N HIS A 167 12.98 -7.80 3.29
CA HIS A 167 11.90 -7.95 4.27
C HIS A 167 11.45 -6.60 4.84
N ALA A 168 12.38 -5.70 5.13
CA ALA A 168 12.05 -4.35 5.59
C ALA A 168 11.16 -3.64 4.57
N ILE A 169 11.56 -3.60 3.30
CA ILE A 169 10.78 -2.93 2.24
C ILE A 169 9.42 -3.60 2.01
N LEU A 170 9.37 -4.94 2.01
CA LEU A 170 8.12 -5.71 1.81
C LEU A 170 7.11 -5.49 2.94
N THR A 171 7.57 -5.17 4.16
CA THR A 171 6.69 -5.00 5.32
C THR A 171 6.19 -3.56 5.51
N VAL A 172 6.79 -2.55 4.87
CA VAL A 172 6.38 -1.13 5.01
C VAL A 172 4.88 -0.93 4.72
N PHE A 173 4.39 -1.48 3.61
CA PHE A 173 3.00 -1.25 3.21
C PHE A 173 2.01 -2.12 3.99
N SER A 174 2.36 -3.38 4.23
CA SER A 174 1.53 -4.29 5.01
C SER A 174 1.35 -3.82 6.45
N SER A 175 2.41 -3.30 7.08
CA SER A 175 2.35 -2.73 8.43
C SER A 175 1.53 -1.45 8.47
N THR A 176 1.72 -0.53 7.50
CA THR A 176 0.92 0.70 7.41
C THR A 176 -0.56 0.38 7.28
N TYR A 177 -0.93 -0.52 6.37
CA TYR A 177 -2.32 -0.95 6.19
C TYR A 177 -2.88 -1.60 7.46
N ALA A 178 -2.12 -2.49 8.10
CA ALA A 178 -2.54 -3.14 9.34
C ALA A 178 -2.79 -2.11 10.46
N CYS A 179 -1.92 -1.11 10.60
CA CYS A 179 -2.10 -0.03 11.56
C CYS A 179 -3.33 0.83 11.24
N GLU A 180 -3.52 1.26 9.99
CA GLU A 180 -4.68 2.04 9.57
C GLU A 180 -6.00 1.27 9.80
N SER A 181 -6.02 -0.01 9.45
CA SER A 181 -7.16 -0.90 9.70
C SER A 181 -7.44 -1.05 11.20
N LEU A 182 -6.39 -1.25 12.01
CA LEU A 182 -6.49 -1.34 13.46
C LEU A 182 -7.07 -0.05 14.08
N PHE A 183 -6.60 1.13 13.65
CA PHE A 183 -7.11 2.41 14.14
C PHE A 183 -8.55 2.66 13.72
N SER A 184 -8.93 2.26 12.50
CA SER A 184 -10.32 2.31 12.06
C SER A 184 -11.23 1.46 12.95
N GLU A 185 -10.80 0.23 13.29
CA GLU A 185 -11.55 -0.64 14.20
C GLU A 185 -11.58 -0.08 15.64
N MET A 186 -10.49 0.53 16.09
CA MET A 186 -10.44 1.20 17.38
C MET A 186 -11.45 2.35 17.46
N ASN A 187 -11.59 3.15 16.40
CA ASN A 187 -12.59 4.22 16.34
C ASN A 187 -14.02 3.69 16.44
N ASN A 188 -14.32 2.53 15.82
CA ASN A 188 -15.62 1.87 15.95
C ASN A 188 -15.89 1.39 17.39
N ILE A 189 -14.85 0.92 18.08
CA ILE A 189 -14.96 0.42 19.46
C ILE A 189 -15.13 1.57 20.45
N LYS A 190 -14.44 2.70 20.23
CA LYS A 190 -14.48 3.92 21.05
C LYS A 190 -15.48 4.96 20.55
N ASP A 191 -16.58 4.53 19.92
CA ASP A 191 -17.65 5.44 19.50
C ASP A 191 -18.22 6.22 20.72
N SER A 192 -18.66 7.45 20.46
CA SER A 192 -19.29 8.44 21.35
C SER A 192 -20.41 7.92 22.25
N VAL A 193 -20.98 6.76 21.93
CA VAL A 193 -22.03 6.09 22.71
C VAL A 193 -21.44 5.21 23.83
N ARG A 194 -20.14 4.88 23.79
CA ARG A 194 -19.45 3.96 24.71
C ARG A 194 -18.51 4.67 25.68
N ASN A 195 -19.09 5.46 26.59
CA ASN A 195 -18.33 6.30 27.54
C ASN A 195 -17.77 5.57 28.78
N ARG A 196 -17.85 4.23 28.82
CA ARG A 196 -17.48 3.40 30.00
C ARG A 196 -16.40 2.35 29.73
N LEU A 197 -15.79 2.35 28.54
CA LEU A 197 -14.72 1.40 28.22
C LEU A 197 -13.45 1.79 28.98
N THR A 198 -12.84 0.83 29.67
CA THR A 198 -11.46 0.93 30.16
C THR A 198 -10.48 0.55 29.04
N ASP A 199 -9.20 0.88 29.22
CA ASP A 199 -8.16 0.53 28.26
C ASP A 199 -8.00 -0.99 28.09
N GLU A 200 -8.17 -1.76 29.17
CA GLU A 200 -8.14 -3.22 29.12
C GLU A 200 -9.31 -3.78 28.31
N SER A 201 -10.52 -3.26 28.54
CA SER A 201 -11.72 -3.70 27.81
C SER A 201 -11.66 -3.33 26.32
N SER A 202 -11.07 -2.17 26.00
CA SER A 202 -10.85 -1.72 24.62
C SER A 202 -9.84 -2.61 23.91
N SER A 203 -8.72 -2.90 24.57
CA SER A 203 -7.68 -3.82 24.06
C SER A 203 -8.24 -5.22 23.80
N ALA A 204 -9.06 -5.74 24.71
CA ALA A 204 -9.71 -7.04 24.54
C ALA A 204 -10.70 -7.05 23.36
N CYS A 205 -11.51 -6.00 23.20
CA CYS A 205 -12.43 -5.86 22.06
C CYS A 205 -11.68 -5.79 20.72
N ILE A 206 -10.56 -5.06 20.68
CA ILE A 206 -9.70 -4.99 19.49
C ILE A 206 -9.17 -6.38 19.17
N LEU A 207 -8.60 -7.09 20.14
CA LEU A 207 -8.07 -8.44 19.93
C LEU A 207 -9.13 -9.40 19.39
N LEU A 208 -10.35 -9.38 19.94
CA LEU A 208 -11.47 -10.18 19.45
C LEU A 208 -11.88 -9.83 18.01
N LYS A 209 -11.71 -8.56 17.60
CA LYS A 209 -12.11 -8.07 16.29
C LYS A 209 -11.06 -8.38 15.21
N VAL A 210 -9.77 -8.27 15.56
CA VAL A 210 -8.66 -8.42 14.61
C VAL A 210 -8.09 -9.83 14.54
N THR A 211 -8.47 -10.71 15.47
CA THR A 211 -8.08 -12.13 15.44
C THR A 211 -9.25 -13.00 15.02
N SER A 212 -8.95 -14.11 14.35
CA SER A 212 -9.90 -15.20 14.06
C SER A 212 -10.12 -16.08 15.29
N TYR A 213 -10.26 -15.47 16.47
CA TYR A 213 -10.58 -16.18 17.70
C TYR A 213 -12.08 -16.52 17.72
N ASN A 214 -12.39 -17.82 17.69
CA ASN A 214 -13.74 -18.33 17.88
C ASN A 214 -13.90 -18.73 19.34
N PRO A 215 -14.47 -17.89 20.22
CA PRO A 215 -14.71 -18.27 21.61
C PRO A 215 -15.67 -19.46 21.68
N ASN A 216 -15.36 -20.42 22.55
CA ASN A 216 -16.27 -21.53 22.83
C ASN A 216 -17.44 -21.04 23.72
N ILE A 217 -18.42 -20.42 23.09
CA ILE A 217 -19.58 -19.80 23.76
C ILE A 217 -20.35 -20.82 24.61
N SER A 218 -20.44 -22.07 24.16
CA SER A 218 -21.12 -23.14 24.90
C SER A 218 -20.48 -23.35 26.27
N GLN A 219 -19.16 -23.44 26.33
CA GLN A 219 -18.42 -23.62 27.60
C GLN A 219 -18.45 -22.37 28.48
N LEU A 220 -18.44 -21.16 27.89
CA LEU A 220 -18.58 -19.92 28.65
C LEU A 220 -19.99 -19.80 29.26
N SER A 221 -21.02 -20.16 28.49
CA SER A 221 -22.42 -20.09 28.93
C SER A 221 -22.75 -21.09 30.05
N SER A 222 -22.14 -22.27 30.05
CA SER A 222 -22.33 -23.26 31.12
C SER A 222 -21.73 -22.83 32.46
N ASN A 223 -20.75 -21.93 32.43
CA ASN A 223 -20.07 -21.41 33.62
C ASN A 223 -20.69 -20.11 34.17
N LEU A 224 -21.63 -19.49 33.43
CA LEU A 224 -22.34 -18.30 33.89
C LEU A 224 -23.56 -18.71 34.72
N GLN A 225 -23.57 -18.32 35.98
CA GLN A 225 -24.67 -18.61 36.90
C GLN A 225 -25.91 -17.82 36.46
N GLN A 226 -26.95 -18.52 36.03
CA GLN A 226 -28.22 -17.90 35.62
C GLN A 226 -28.85 -17.18 36.82
N GLN A 227 -28.87 -15.85 36.79
CA GLN A 227 -29.71 -15.10 37.72
C GLN A 227 -31.16 -15.29 37.29
N LYS A 228 -31.93 -15.99 38.13
CA LYS A 228 -33.39 -16.01 37.99
C LYS A 228 -33.90 -14.61 38.33
N SER A 229 -34.62 -13.99 37.39
CA SER A 229 -35.40 -12.79 37.70
C SER A 229 -36.44 -13.16 38.75
N HIS A 230 -36.54 -12.33 39.79
CA HIS A 230 -37.64 -12.38 40.76
C HIS A 230 -38.94 -11.87 40.15
#